data_AF-A0A382FUB2-F1
#
_entry.id   AF-A0A382FUB2-F1
#
_cell.length_a   1.000
_cell.length_b   1.000
_cell.length_c   1.000
_cell.angle_alpha   90.00
_cell.angle_beta   90.00
_cell.angle_gamma   90.00
#
_symmetry.space_group_name_H-M   'P 1'
#
loop_
_entity.id
_entity.type
_entity.pdbx_description
1 polymer ?
#
loop_
_entity_poly.entity_id
_entity_poly.type
_entity_poly.pdbx_seq_one_letter_code
_entity_poly.pdbx_strand_id
1 'polypeptide(L)'
;MRRLALSVPFLMTLHALVSLSPHPARAQTPAQQEIQRLTGQQVSQEEILSQLAASGLSRAEVRAQLTSMGIDPSIADAYFDRLDGSAVGPLDQSADFLQALAQMGVLNEVGGFELGDTTDLARDSLALALEAIPDSVLTVFGRSVFGGTRTEFDPVVTGPVDPDYALGAGDQLQLILTGDVELAVPLVVTREGFIVIPDVGQIFVN
;
A
#
# COMPACT_ATOMS: atom_id res chain seq x y z
N MET A 1 -42.22 4.70 -60.17
CA MET A 1 -41.17 5.71 -60.42
C MET A 1 -40.66 6.23 -59.08
N ARG A 2 -39.34 6.12 -58.81
CA ARG A 2 -38.50 6.93 -57.86
C ARG A 2 -38.88 6.91 -56.36
N ARG A 3 -38.00 6.85 -55.35
CA ARG A 3 -36.53 6.77 -55.19
C ARG A 3 -36.25 6.41 -53.70
N LEU A 4 -35.16 5.68 -53.44
CA LEU A 4 -34.54 5.49 -52.12
C LEU A 4 -33.78 6.76 -51.65
N ALA A 5 -33.72 6.99 -50.33
CA ALA A 5 -32.57 7.50 -49.54
C ALA A 5 -33.01 7.60 -48.05
N LEU A 6 -32.55 6.72 -47.14
CA LEU A 6 -31.32 6.79 -46.34
C LEU A 6 -31.24 8.06 -45.46
N SER A 7 -31.52 7.95 -44.15
CA SER A 7 -31.19 8.98 -43.16
C SER A 7 -30.08 8.50 -42.23
N VAL A 8 -29.11 9.38 -42.00
CA VAL A 8 -27.89 9.21 -41.20
C VAL A 8 -28.05 10.01 -39.90
N PRO A 9 -27.63 9.51 -38.73
CA PRO A 9 -27.69 10.28 -37.49
C PRO A 9 -26.57 11.32 -37.38
N PHE A 10 -26.92 12.46 -36.80
CA PHE A 10 -26.13 13.67 -36.61
C PHE A 10 -25.19 13.53 -35.39
N LEU A 11 -23.88 13.62 -35.63
CA LEU A 11 -22.80 13.60 -34.63
C LEU A 11 -22.37 15.05 -34.35
N MET A 12 -22.71 15.60 -33.17
CA MET A 12 -22.17 16.90 -32.72
C MET A 12 -20.86 16.71 -31.95
N THR A 13 -19.75 16.98 -32.63
CA THR A 13 -18.42 17.13 -32.02
C THR A 13 -18.24 18.55 -31.47
N LEU A 14 -18.09 18.69 -30.16
CA LEU A 14 -17.72 19.93 -29.47
C LEU A 14 -16.19 19.94 -29.27
N HIS A 15 -15.48 20.75 -30.04
CA HIS A 15 -14.04 21.00 -29.86
C HIS A 15 -13.84 22.00 -28.71
N ALA A 16 -13.41 21.51 -27.55
CA ALA A 16 -12.88 22.33 -26.47
C ALA A 16 -11.36 22.47 -26.65
N LEU A 17 -10.94 23.71 -26.90
CA LEU A 17 -9.57 24.15 -27.09
C LEU A 17 -8.81 24.04 -25.75
N VAL A 18 -7.97 23.01 -25.58
CA VAL A 18 -7.11 22.86 -24.40
C VAL A 18 -5.87 23.72 -24.57
N SER A 19 -5.79 24.80 -23.80
CA SER A 19 -4.59 25.62 -23.63
C SER A 19 -3.58 24.83 -22.80
N LEU A 20 -2.52 24.32 -23.43
CA LEU A 20 -1.46 23.55 -22.78
C LEU A 20 -0.38 24.51 -22.25
N SER A 21 -0.49 24.90 -20.98
CA SER A 21 0.60 25.58 -20.27
C SER A 21 1.74 24.58 -20.01
N PRO A 22 3.01 24.91 -20.31
CA PRO A 22 4.14 24.04 -19.98
C PRO A 22 4.36 24.09 -18.46
N HIS A 23 3.86 23.07 -17.76
CA HIS A 23 4.30 22.82 -16.39
C HIS A 23 5.68 22.16 -16.48
N PRO A 24 6.69 22.62 -15.71
CA PRO A 24 7.95 21.88 -15.62
C PRO A 24 7.63 20.50 -15.06
N ALA A 25 7.88 19.48 -15.88
CA ALA A 25 7.76 18.10 -15.46
C ALA A 25 8.78 17.87 -14.34
N ARG A 26 8.30 17.79 -13.10
CA ARG A 26 9.10 17.29 -11.98
C ARG A 26 9.40 15.82 -12.29
N ALA A 27 10.65 15.53 -12.62
CA ALA A 27 11.13 14.18 -12.80
C ALA A 27 11.06 13.47 -11.44
N GLN A 28 10.09 12.58 -11.28
CA GLN A 28 10.03 11.68 -10.13
C GLN A 28 11.20 10.69 -10.26
N THR A 29 12.24 10.94 -9.49
CA THR A 29 13.48 10.14 -9.45
C THR A 29 13.23 8.79 -8.76
N PRO A 30 13.95 7.71 -9.14
CA PRO A 30 13.76 6.37 -8.59
C PRO A 30 13.93 6.30 -7.06
N ALA A 31 14.80 7.13 -6.47
CA ALA A 31 14.97 7.15 -5.01
C ALA A 31 13.72 7.63 -4.26
N GLN A 32 12.93 8.55 -4.84
CA GLN A 32 11.65 8.96 -4.27
C GLN A 32 10.63 7.82 -4.28
N GLN A 33 10.70 6.94 -5.29
CA GLN A 33 9.83 5.76 -5.39
C GLN A 33 10.22 4.67 -4.40
N GLU A 34 11.51 4.51 -4.11
CA GLU A 34 12.01 3.58 -3.08
C GLU A 34 11.57 4.02 -1.68
N ILE A 35 11.71 5.31 -1.35
CA ILE A 35 11.27 5.88 -0.06
C ILE A 35 9.74 5.78 0.10
N GLN A 36 8.98 6.00 -0.98
CA GLN A 36 7.52 5.81 -0.98
C GLN A 36 7.10 4.36 -0.72
N ARG A 37 7.89 3.37 -1.17
CA ARG A 37 7.59 1.94 -0.93
C ARG A 37 7.92 1.49 0.48
N LEU A 38 8.98 2.05 1.08
CA LEU A 38 9.41 1.68 2.44
C LEU A 38 8.64 2.41 3.54
N THR A 39 8.30 3.68 3.33
CA THR A 39 7.67 4.53 4.36
C THR A 39 6.19 4.80 4.10
N GLY A 40 5.67 4.51 2.90
CA GLY A 40 4.26 4.75 2.54
C GLY A 40 3.88 6.24 2.46
N GLN A 41 4.85 7.14 2.66
CA GLN A 41 4.64 8.57 2.86
C GLN A 41 5.67 9.37 2.05
N GLN A 42 5.22 10.38 1.31
CA GLN A 42 6.13 11.34 0.67
C GLN A 42 6.73 12.21 1.76
N VAL A 43 8.05 12.17 1.94
CA VAL A 43 8.75 13.09 2.86
C VAL A 43 8.51 14.52 2.37
N SER A 44 7.82 15.34 3.16
CA SER A 44 7.48 16.71 2.77
C SER A 44 8.69 17.64 2.93
N GLN A 45 8.67 18.80 2.27
CA GLN A 45 9.76 19.78 2.37
C GLN A 45 9.94 20.29 3.80
N GLU A 46 8.82 20.45 4.50
CA GLU A 46 8.77 20.90 5.89
C GLU A 46 9.41 19.87 6.81
N GLU A 47 9.21 18.58 6.53
CA GLU A 47 9.80 17.47 7.28
C GLU A 47 11.31 17.37 7.04
N ILE A 48 11.78 17.59 5.81
CA ILE A 48 13.23 17.64 5.52
C ILE A 48 13.88 18.80 6.28
N LEU A 49 13.22 19.96 6.37
CA LEU A 49 13.74 21.13 7.07
C LEU A 49 13.74 20.94 8.59
N SER A 50 12.70 20.31 9.16
CA SER A 50 12.65 20.00 10.59
C SER A 50 13.73 18.99 10.96
N GLN A 51 13.92 17.96 10.15
CA GLN A 51 14.96 16.94 10.36
C GLN A 51 16.37 17.52 10.18
N LEU A 52 16.57 18.36 9.17
CA LEU A 52 17.85 19.05 8.99
C LEU A 52 18.18 19.95 10.18
N ALA A 53 17.19 20.69 10.70
CA ALA A 53 17.35 21.51 11.89
C ALA A 53 17.65 20.67 13.15
N ALA A 54 16.97 19.52 13.30
CA ALA A 54 17.16 18.61 14.42
C ALA A 54 18.53 17.92 14.39
N SER A 55 19.05 17.63 13.19
CA SER A 55 20.35 16.95 13.02
C SER A 55 21.55 17.78 13.48
N GLY A 56 21.39 19.11 13.62
CA GLY A 56 22.47 20.00 14.03
C GLY A 56 23.64 20.10 13.03
N LEU A 57 23.51 19.54 11.82
CA LEU A 57 24.55 19.58 10.80
C LEU A 57 24.77 20.99 10.25
N SER A 58 26.03 21.38 10.13
CA SER A 58 26.39 22.65 9.52
C SER A 58 26.32 22.59 7.99
N ARG A 59 26.10 23.76 7.39
CA ARG A 59 26.15 23.96 5.92
C ARG A 59 27.45 23.42 5.32
N ALA A 60 28.58 23.60 6.00
CA ALA A 60 29.88 23.15 5.50
C ALA A 60 30.02 21.62 5.49
N GLU A 61 29.51 20.94 6.52
CA GLU A 61 29.55 19.48 6.64
C GLU A 61 28.70 18.81 5.56
N VAL A 62 27.47 19.30 5.36
CA VAL A 62 26.58 18.78 4.30
C VAL A 62 27.20 19.00 2.92
N ARG A 63 27.86 20.14 2.66
CA ARG A 63 28.53 20.39 1.38
C ARG A 63 29.71 19.48 1.13
N ALA A 64 30.54 19.25 2.15
CA ALA A 64 31.67 18.33 2.05
C ALA A 64 31.19 16.92 1.72
N GLN A 65 30.08 16.52 2.32
CA GLN A 65 29.45 15.24 2.05
C GLN A 65 28.86 15.16 0.63
N LEU A 66 28.11 16.17 0.18
CA LEU A 66 27.58 16.17 -1.19
C LEU A 66 28.70 16.14 -2.23
N THR A 67 29.79 16.87 -1.98
CA THR A 67 30.97 16.89 -2.88
C THR A 67 31.64 15.51 -2.94
N SER A 68 31.71 14.77 -1.83
CA SER A 68 32.29 13.42 -1.81
C SER A 68 31.47 12.42 -2.64
N MET A 69 30.16 12.65 -2.75
CA MET A 69 29.23 11.87 -3.58
C MET A 69 29.11 12.39 -5.02
N GLY A 70 29.81 13.47 -5.38
CA GLY A 70 29.71 14.08 -6.71
C GLY A 70 28.37 14.77 -6.97
N ILE A 71 27.62 15.09 -5.91
CA ILE A 71 26.36 15.81 -5.96
C ILE A 71 26.64 17.31 -5.87
N ASP A 72 25.86 18.11 -6.59
CA ASP A 72 26.03 19.56 -6.60
C ASP A 72 25.81 20.16 -5.18
N PRO A 73 26.79 20.88 -4.62
CA PRO A 73 26.72 21.38 -3.25
C PRO A 73 25.81 22.60 -3.09
N SER A 74 25.34 23.23 -4.19
CA SER A 74 24.41 24.36 -4.12
C SER A 74 23.00 23.94 -3.73
N ILE A 75 22.68 22.65 -3.87
CA ILE A 75 21.39 22.09 -3.44
C ILE A 75 21.22 22.31 -1.93
N ALA A 76 22.25 22.02 -1.13
CA ALA A 76 22.22 22.24 0.32
C ALA A 76 22.00 23.71 0.69
N ASP A 77 22.60 24.65 -0.06
CA ASP A 77 22.49 26.08 0.22
C ASP A 77 21.03 26.54 0.22
N ALA A 78 20.22 26.06 -0.73
CA ALA A 78 18.80 26.42 -0.79
C ALA A 78 18.04 25.99 0.48
N TYR A 79 18.36 24.82 1.04
CA TYR A 79 17.74 24.33 2.29
C TYR A 79 18.20 25.13 3.51
N PHE A 80 19.50 25.41 3.63
CA PHE A 80 20.03 26.22 4.73
C PHE A 80 19.58 27.68 4.64
N ASP A 81 19.54 28.28 3.45
CA ASP A 81 19.03 29.64 3.26
C ASP A 81 17.54 29.72 3.63
N ARG A 82 16.75 28.67 3.40
CA ARG A 82 15.37 28.61 3.88
C ARG A 82 15.28 28.45 5.39
N LEU A 83 16.14 27.63 5.99
CA LEU A 83 16.20 27.45 7.44
C LEU A 83 16.57 28.75 8.16
N ASP A 84 17.49 29.52 7.59
CA ASP A 84 17.92 30.85 8.04
C ASP A 84 16.91 31.97 7.67
N GLY A 85 15.79 31.63 7.01
CA GLY A 85 14.76 32.57 6.57
C GLY A 85 15.18 33.53 5.44
N SER A 86 16.33 33.27 4.81
CA SER A 86 16.94 34.07 3.75
C SER A 86 16.42 33.72 2.34
N ALA A 87 15.81 32.55 2.14
CA ALA A 87 15.25 32.12 0.85
C ALA A 87 13.74 31.84 0.90
N VAL A 88 12.99 32.40 -0.08
CA VAL A 88 11.53 32.28 -0.22
C VAL A 88 11.12 31.55 -1.53
N GLY A 89 12.08 31.15 -2.36
CA GLY A 89 11.83 30.43 -3.63
C GLY A 89 11.58 28.93 -3.45
N PRO A 90 10.98 28.22 -4.43
CA PRO A 90 10.73 26.78 -4.36
C PRO A 90 12.02 25.97 -4.12
N LEU A 91 12.01 25.03 -3.17
CA LEU A 91 13.13 24.09 -3.03
C LEU A 91 13.02 23.01 -4.11
N ASP A 92 14.17 22.65 -4.67
CA ASP A 92 14.26 21.49 -5.53
C ASP A 92 14.47 20.24 -4.67
N GLN A 93 13.46 19.37 -4.64
CA GLN A 93 13.51 18.11 -3.92
C GLN A 93 14.32 17.10 -4.73
N SER A 94 15.63 17.21 -4.65
CA SER A 94 16.52 16.26 -5.33
C SER A 94 16.58 14.96 -4.54
N ALA A 95 16.39 13.84 -5.24
CA ALA A 95 16.56 12.51 -4.69
C ALA A 95 17.98 12.27 -4.18
N ASP A 96 18.98 12.78 -4.90
CA ASP A 96 20.38 12.57 -4.58
C ASP A 96 20.74 13.24 -3.24
N PHE A 97 20.16 14.41 -2.95
CA PHE A 97 20.28 15.06 -1.64
C PHE A 97 19.60 14.26 -0.53
N LEU A 98 18.41 13.70 -0.78
CA LEU A 98 17.75 12.85 0.20
C LEU A 98 18.55 11.58 0.48
N GLN A 99 19.15 10.98 -0.55
CA GLN A 99 20.04 9.84 -0.39
C GLN A 99 21.28 10.20 0.43
N ALA A 100 21.85 11.38 0.20
CA ALA A 100 22.96 11.92 0.97
C ALA A 100 22.61 12.09 2.45
N LEU A 101 21.43 12.65 2.75
CA LEU A 101 20.96 12.84 4.13
C LEU A 101 20.61 11.52 4.81
N ALA A 102 20.01 10.55 4.09
CA ALA A 102 19.79 9.20 4.60
C ALA A 102 21.11 8.53 5.01
N GLN A 103 22.14 8.69 4.18
CA GLN A 103 23.45 8.11 4.43
C GLN A 103 24.22 8.81 5.57
N MET A 104 23.92 10.08 5.85
CA MET A 104 24.40 10.80 7.03
C MET A 104 23.64 10.44 8.31
N GLY A 105 22.64 9.56 8.25
CA GLY A 105 21.82 9.20 9.40
C GLY A 105 20.79 10.27 9.79
N VAL A 106 20.71 11.38 9.06
CA VAL A 106 19.80 12.51 9.30
C VAL A 106 18.34 12.11 9.08
N LEU A 107 18.10 11.29 8.05
CA LEU A 107 16.77 10.72 7.78
C LEU A 107 16.56 9.38 8.52
N ASN A 108 17.55 8.94 9.30
CA ASN A 108 17.54 7.68 10.05
C ASN A 108 17.64 7.95 11.56
N GLU A 109 16.80 8.83 12.07
CA GLU A 109 16.40 8.86 13.50
C GLU A 109 15.47 7.67 13.81
N VAL A 110 15.90 6.47 13.40
CA VAL A 110 15.55 5.18 13.99
C VAL A 110 16.83 4.36 13.99
N GLY A 111 17.69 4.55 14.99
CA GLY A 111 18.78 3.60 15.27
C GLY A 111 20.20 4.15 15.44
N GLY A 112 20.36 5.43 15.79
CA GLY A 112 21.63 5.96 16.30
C GLY A 112 21.82 5.75 17.80
N PHE A 113 21.65 4.53 18.30
CA PHE A 113 21.95 4.21 19.69
C PHE A 113 23.38 3.67 19.79
N GLU A 114 24.26 4.43 20.46
CA GLU A 114 25.37 3.79 21.17
C GLU A 114 24.77 2.68 22.04
N LEU A 115 25.30 1.47 21.92
CA LEU A 115 24.83 0.27 22.61
C LEU A 115 25.19 0.33 24.11
N GLY A 116 24.59 1.28 24.81
CA GLY A 116 24.68 1.47 26.24
C GLY A 116 23.38 2.10 26.73
N ASP A 117 22.51 1.26 27.28
CA ASP A 117 21.49 1.65 28.25
C ASP A 117 20.28 2.49 27.76
N THR A 118 19.76 2.16 26.59
CA THR A 118 18.57 2.85 26.05
C THR A 118 17.28 2.15 26.48
N THR A 119 17.39 0.91 26.97
CA THR A 119 16.27 0.13 27.49
C THR A 119 15.78 0.67 28.83
N ASP A 120 16.66 1.22 29.67
CA ASP A 120 16.25 1.65 31.02
C ASP A 120 15.60 3.03 31.00
N LEU A 121 16.06 3.95 30.15
CA LEU A 121 15.39 5.23 29.91
C LEU A 121 13.99 5.06 29.29
N ALA A 122 13.84 4.13 28.35
CA ALA A 122 12.56 3.84 27.71
C ALA A 122 11.55 3.20 28.69
N ARG A 123 12.02 2.36 29.63
CA ARG A 123 11.18 1.76 30.68
C ARG A 123 10.68 2.80 31.68
N ASP A 124 11.55 3.71 32.11
CA ASP A 124 11.20 4.73 33.10
C ASP A 124 10.14 5.70 32.54
N SER A 125 10.31 6.09 31.27
CA SER A 125 9.34 6.88 30.51
C SER A 125 7.97 6.21 30.40
N LEU A 126 7.95 4.89 30.17
CA LEU A 126 6.71 4.11 30.06
C LEU A 126 6.00 3.94 31.41
N ALA A 127 6.77 3.76 32.49
CA ALA A 127 6.24 3.63 33.85
C ALA A 127 5.55 4.94 34.30
N LEU A 128 6.19 6.08 34.06
CA LEU A 128 5.62 7.40 34.32
C LEU A 128 4.34 7.66 33.52
N ALA A 129 4.31 7.23 32.25
CA ALA A 129 3.12 7.33 31.41
C ALA A 129 1.97 6.43 31.89
N LEU A 130 2.27 5.27 32.47
CA LEU A 130 1.29 4.33 33.00
C LEU A 130 0.65 4.84 34.30
N GLU A 131 1.45 5.45 35.19
CA GLU A 131 0.98 6.07 36.45
C GLU A 131 0.01 7.23 36.21
N ALA A 132 0.16 7.93 35.08
CA ALA A 132 -0.73 9.03 34.68
C ALA A 132 -2.09 8.55 34.11
N ILE A 133 -2.23 7.26 33.79
CA ILE A 133 -3.47 6.67 33.27
C ILE A 133 -4.29 6.12 34.45
N PRO A 134 -5.53 6.54 34.65
CA PRO A 134 -6.37 5.97 35.70
C PRO A 134 -6.62 4.47 35.47
N ASP A 135 -6.58 3.67 36.53
CA ASP A 135 -6.77 2.20 36.50
C ASP A 135 -8.07 1.76 35.81
N SER A 136 -9.09 2.63 35.79
CA SER A 136 -10.37 2.38 35.11
C SER A 136 -10.25 2.32 33.58
N VAL A 137 -9.16 2.83 33.01
CA VAL A 137 -8.88 2.87 31.56
C VAL A 137 -7.88 1.78 31.14
N LEU A 138 -7.06 1.28 32.08
CA LEU A 138 -6.09 0.23 31.81
C LEU A 138 -6.82 -1.11 31.56
N THR A 139 -6.85 -1.51 30.30
CA THR A 139 -7.37 -2.81 29.90
C THR A 139 -6.23 -3.82 29.82
N VAL A 140 -6.49 -5.05 30.25
CA VAL A 140 -5.52 -6.14 30.11
C VAL A 140 -5.21 -6.33 28.63
N PHE A 141 -3.91 -6.34 28.29
CA PHE A 141 -3.45 -6.57 26.92
C PHE A 141 -4.11 -7.83 26.35
N GLY A 142 -4.67 -7.72 25.14
CA GLY A 142 -5.38 -8.82 24.48
C GLY A 142 -6.82 -9.07 24.95
N ARG A 143 -7.34 -8.35 25.96
CA ARG A 143 -8.75 -8.49 26.37
C ARG A 143 -9.74 -8.23 25.23
N SER A 144 -9.43 -7.32 24.31
CA SER A 144 -10.27 -7.05 23.12
C SER A 144 -10.18 -8.16 22.07
N VAL A 145 -9.02 -8.80 21.94
CA VAL A 145 -8.78 -9.88 20.97
C VAL A 145 -9.41 -11.20 21.45
N PHE A 146 -9.29 -11.50 22.74
CA PHE A 146 -9.72 -12.77 23.33
C PHE A 146 -11.02 -12.69 24.15
N GLY A 147 -11.58 -11.49 24.35
CA GLY A 147 -12.84 -11.30 25.09
C GLY A 147 -14.10 -11.45 24.24
N GLY A 148 -13.96 -11.50 22.91
CA GLY A 148 -15.08 -11.72 22.00
C GLY A 148 -15.55 -13.17 22.02
N THR A 149 -16.87 -13.39 22.10
CA THR A 149 -17.51 -14.72 22.16
C THR A 149 -17.58 -15.42 20.80
N ARG A 150 -16.86 -14.94 19.77
CA ARG A 150 -16.91 -15.55 18.43
C ARG A 150 -15.99 -16.77 18.43
N THR A 151 -16.53 -17.91 18.83
CA THR A 151 -15.88 -19.24 18.76
C THR A 151 -15.94 -19.86 17.36
N GLU A 152 -16.28 -19.08 16.34
CA GLU A 152 -16.47 -19.56 14.98
C GLU A 152 -15.10 -19.62 14.30
N PHE A 153 -14.45 -20.78 14.48
CA PHE A 153 -13.31 -21.18 13.70
C PHE A 153 -13.78 -21.40 12.26
N ASP A 154 -13.43 -20.48 11.36
CA ASP A 154 -13.67 -20.59 9.92
C ASP A 154 -12.34 -20.88 9.21
N PRO A 155 -11.87 -22.14 9.22
CA PRO A 155 -10.67 -22.50 8.50
C PRO A 155 -10.93 -22.34 7.01
N VAL A 156 -10.04 -21.64 6.32
CA VAL A 156 -10.02 -21.66 4.86
C VAL A 156 -9.56 -23.05 4.42
N VAL A 157 -10.51 -23.97 4.26
CA VAL A 157 -10.25 -25.33 3.77
C VAL A 157 -10.18 -25.30 2.25
N THR A 158 -9.09 -24.77 1.72
CA THR A 158 -8.73 -24.95 0.30
C THR A 158 -7.63 -26.00 0.21
N GLY A 159 -7.98 -27.18 -0.27
CA GLY A 159 -7.05 -28.28 -0.51
C GLY A 159 -7.68 -29.37 -1.38
N PRO A 160 -6.86 -30.24 -2.00
CA PRO A 160 -7.37 -31.41 -2.71
C PRO A 160 -8.18 -32.31 -1.78
N VAL A 161 -9.33 -32.80 -2.25
CA VAL A 161 -10.07 -33.88 -1.58
C VAL A 161 -9.39 -35.22 -1.85
N ASP A 162 -9.66 -36.20 -0.99
CA ASP A 162 -9.16 -37.57 -1.17
C ASP A 162 -9.78 -38.21 -2.44
N PRO A 163 -9.03 -39.02 -3.22
CA PRO A 163 -9.59 -39.74 -4.36
C PRO A 163 -10.83 -40.59 -4.02
N ASP A 164 -10.92 -41.10 -2.80
CA ASP A 164 -12.05 -41.92 -2.32
C ASP A 164 -13.11 -41.09 -1.58
N TYR A 165 -13.22 -39.78 -1.87
CA TYR A 165 -14.21 -38.90 -1.26
C TYR A 165 -15.65 -39.33 -1.60
N ALA A 166 -16.40 -39.72 -0.56
CA ALA A 166 -17.81 -40.04 -0.69
C ALA A 166 -18.63 -38.76 -0.85
N LEU A 167 -19.36 -38.67 -1.96
CA LEU A 167 -20.22 -37.52 -2.27
C LEU A 167 -21.35 -37.40 -1.25
N GLY A 168 -21.49 -36.21 -0.69
CA GLY A 168 -22.48 -35.84 0.32
C GLY A 168 -23.56 -34.90 -0.21
N ALA A 169 -24.63 -34.77 0.57
CA ALA A 169 -25.68 -33.80 0.29
C ALA A 169 -25.13 -32.36 0.35
N GLY A 170 -25.41 -31.57 -0.68
CA GLY A 170 -24.92 -30.20 -0.81
C GLY A 170 -23.63 -30.06 -1.63
N ASP A 171 -22.99 -31.17 -1.99
CA ASP A 171 -21.85 -31.14 -2.90
C ASP A 171 -22.27 -30.66 -4.28
N GLN A 172 -21.37 -29.95 -4.95
CA GLN A 172 -21.58 -29.42 -6.30
C GLN A 172 -20.63 -30.10 -7.29
N LEU A 173 -21.21 -30.71 -8.31
CA LEU A 173 -20.51 -31.33 -9.42
C LEU A 173 -20.58 -30.42 -10.66
N GLN A 174 -19.52 -30.42 -11.47
CA GLN A 174 -19.51 -29.76 -12.77
C GLN A 174 -19.63 -30.82 -13.86
N LEU A 175 -20.77 -30.88 -14.54
CA LEU A 175 -20.96 -31.77 -15.69
C LEU A 175 -20.47 -31.05 -16.96
N ILE A 176 -19.60 -31.70 -17.72
CA ILE A 176 -19.11 -31.23 -19.02
C ILE A 176 -19.40 -32.32 -20.05
N LEU A 177 -20.34 -32.07 -20.95
CA LEU A 177 -20.60 -32.88 -22.15
C LEU A 177 -19.94 -32.21 -23.35
N THR A 178 -19.36 -33.05 -24.20
CA THR A 178 -18.72 -32.64 -25.45
C THR A 178 -19.07 -33.68 -26.51
N GLY A 179 -19.29 -33.25 -27.76
CA GLY A 179 -19.70 -34.12 -28.86
C GLY A 179 -20.85 -33.48 -29.64
N ASP A 180 -21.91 -34.25 -29.91
CA ASP A 180 -23.10 -33.76 -30.62
C ASP A 180 -23.86 -32.68 -29.82
N VAL A 181 -23.71 -32.69 -28.49
CA VAL A 181 -24.25 -31.69 -27.57
C VAL A 181 -23.12 -31.20 -26.67
N GLU A 182 -22.96 -29.89 -26.60
CA GLU A 182 -22.04 -29.21 -25.69
C GLU A 182 -22.82 -28.67 -24.49
N LEU A 183 -22.55 -29.16 -23.29
CA LEU A 183 -23.23 -28.76 -22.06
C LEU A 183 -22.23 -28.63 -20.92
N ALA A 184 -22.22 -27.49 -20.24
CA ALA A 184 -21.45 -27.29 -19.03
C ALA A 184 -22.38 -26.76 -17.94
N VAL A 185 -22.81 -27.62 -17.01
CA VAL A 185 -23.76 -27.24 -15.95
C VAL A 185 -23.31 -27.70 -14.57
N PRO A 186 -23.49 -26.86 -13.54
CA PRO A 186 -23.33 -27.29 -12.16
C PRO A 186 -24.55 -28.12 -11.73
N LEU A 187 -24.30 -29.21 -11.04
CA LEU A 187 -25.29 -30.12 -10.48
C LEU A 187 -25.08 -30.22 -8.97
N VAL A 188 -26.15 -30.09 -8.19
CA VAL A 188 -26.07 -30.18 -6.72
C VAL A 188 -26.59 -31.54 -6.27
N VAL A 189 -25.83 -32.21 -5.41
CA VAL A 189 -26.23 -33.49 -4.80
C VAL A 189 -27.31 -33.21 -3.77
N THR A 190 -28.46 -33.86 -3.94
CA THR A 190 -29.61 -33.71 -3.03
C THR A 190 -29.38 -34.44 -1.71
N ARG A 191 -30.21 -34.16 -0.70
CA ARG A 191 -30.19 -34.87 0.60
C ARG A 191 -30.42 -36.37 0.49
N GLU A 192 -31.03 -36.81 -0.60
CA GLU A 192 -31.31 -38.22 -0.88
C GLU A 192 -30.20 -38.90 -1.70
N GLY A 193 -29.09 -38.20 -1.99
CA GLY A 193 -27.92 -38.78 -2.66
C GLY A 193 -28.03 -38.87 -4.19
N PHE A 194 -28.95 -38.13 -4.81
CA PHE A 194 -29.07 -38.08 -6.28
C PHE A 194 -28.84 -36.68 -6.85
N ILE A 195 -28.43 -36.65 -8.11
CA ILE A 195 -28.36 -35.46 -8.97
C ILE A 195 -29.43 -35.53 -10.05
N VAL A 196 -29.83 -34.38 -10.60
CA VAL A 196 -30.82 -34.31 -11.70
C VAL A 196 -30.15 -33.69 -12.92
N ILE A 197 -30.07 -34.47 -14.00
CA ILE A 197 -29.51 -34.02 -15.27
C ILE A 197 -30.68 -33.70 -16.22
N PRO A 198 -30.65 -32.54 -16.91
CA PRO A 198 -31.63 -32.21 -17.95
C PRO A 198 -31.74 -33.32 -18.99
N ASP A 199 -32.96 -33.63 -19.45
CA ASP A 199 -33.26 -34.64 -20.48
C ASP A 199 -32.92 -36.11 -20.14
N VAL A 200 -32.18 -36.37 -19.06
CA VAL A 200 -31.80 -37.72 -18.59
C VAL A 200 -32.58 -38.14 -17.34
N GLY A 201 -32.78 -37.22 -16.39
CA GLY A 201 -33.47 -37.48 -15.12
C GLY A 201 -32.53 -37.64 -13.93
N GLN A 202 -32.95 -38.44 -12.94
CA GLN A 202 -32.24 -38.60 -11.66
C GLN A 202 -31.18 -39.72 -11.70
N ILE A 203 -30.01 -39.47 -11.10
CA ILE A 203 -28.91 -40.44 -10.99
C ILE A 203 -28.39 -40.45 -9.54
N PHE A 204 -28.29 -41.64 -8.96
CA PHE A 204 -27.71 -41.85 -7.62
C PHE A 204 -26.18 -41.87 -7.68
N VAL A 205 -25.54 -41.21 -6.71
CA VAL A 205 -24.07 -41.06 -6.66
C VAL A 205 -23.44 -41.61 -5.38
N ASN A 206 -24.24 -42.23 -4.49
CA ASN A 206 -23.82 -42.84 -3.24
C ASN A 206 -24.27 -44.30 -3.09
#